data_AF-A0A9D2T0W1-F1
#
_entry.id   AF-A0A9D2T0W1-F1
#
_cell.length_a   1.000
_cell.length_b   1.000
_cell.length_c   1.000
_cell.angle_alpha   90.00
_cell.angle_beta   90.00
_cell.angle_gamma   90.00
#
_symmetry.space_group_name_H-M   'P 1'
#
loop_
_entity.id
_entity.type
_entity.pdbx_description
1 polymer ?
#
loop_
_entity_poly.entity_id
_entity_poly.type
_entity_poly.pdbx_seq_one_letter_code
_entity_poly.pdbx_strand_id
1 'polypeptide(L)'
;MEKWKSLSRLPRVLLVLQAAMLVLFTILYPVISSREGILYRDAFLVRSEEDGLTRYAGRLEGREAVFTVSPAGEVTYQLGEAAYGPYTVALDPSAVPQGHELTDVLTGVEVREGDEILFRGGWYPYGFSRLVWEDGREENTLSVSVSAGGETYDLFEEEKAETDPNAPTVSFLLKLVLAPELTHRGQWDLYFLGLLCTAMGAASIWFADALFRHNLRFLIRDPERAEPSEWELFSRKASWCFFTALALFSYLAGLLL
;
A
#
# COMPACT_ATOMS: atom_id res chain seq x y z
N MET A 1 -8.70 -38.90 10.56
CA MET A 1 -8.40 -39.58 9.27
C MET A 1 -9.63 -40.21 8.60
N GLU A 2 -10.63 -40.71 9.35
CA GLU A 2 -11.83 -41.34 8.74
C GLU A 2 -12.68 -40.38 7.90
N LYS A 3 -12.93 -39.15 8.38
CA LYS A 3 -13.62 -38.10 7.60
C LYS A 3 -12.95 -37.78 6.25
N TRP A 4 -11.61 -37.84 6.16
CA TRP A 4 -10.91 -37.56 4.89
C TRP A 4 -11.15 -38.67 3.87
N LYS A 5 -11.23 -39.92 4.31
CA LYS A 5 -11.49 -41.08 3.46
C LYS A 5 -12.94 -41.12 2.96
N SER A 6 -13.89 -40.54 3.70
CA SER A 6 -15.31 -40.47 3.32
C SER A 6 -15.64 -39.34 2.34
N LEU A 7 -14.75 -38.36 2.17
CA LEU A 7 -14.95 -37.27 1.21
C LEU A 7 -14.89 -37.77 -0.24
N SER A 8 -15.79 -37.29 -1.10
CA SER A 8 -15.71 -37.54 -2.54
C SER A 8 -14.49 -36.84 -3.18
N ARG A 9 -14.23 -37.10 -4.46
CA ARG A 9 -13.00 -36.58 -5.14
C ARG A 9 -12.95 -35.06 -5.18
N LEU A 10 -14.07 -34.40 -5.49
CA LEU A 10 -14.17 -32.93 -5.61
C LEU A 10 -13.75 -32.18 -4.33
N PRO A 11 -14.34 -32.41 -3.14
CA PRO A 11 -13.96 -31.69 -1.92
C PRO A 11 -12.50 -31.94 -1.51
N ARG A 12 -11.95 -33.14 -1.79
CA ARG A 12 -10.52 -33.40 -1.56
C ARG A 12 -9.63 -32.54 -2.44
N VAL A 13 -9.95 -32.44 -3.73
CA VAL A 13 -9.20 -31.58 -4.67
C VAL A 13 -9.30 -30.11 -4.26
N LEU A 14 -10.49 -29.62 -3.91
CA LEU A 14 -10.67 -28.24 -3.48
C LEU A 14 -9.90 -27.93 -2.19
N LEU A 15 -9.91 -28.82 -1.20
CA LEU A 15 -9.12 -28.63 0.03
C LEU A 15 -7.61 -28.58 -0.24
N VAL A 16 -7.09 -29.46 -1.11
CA VAL A 16 -5.67 -29.43 -1.50
C VAL A 16 -5.34 -28.15 -2.24
N LEU A 17 -6.19 -27.73 -3.18
CA LEU A 17 -6.00 -26.49 -3.93
C LEU A 17 -6.01 -25.26 -3.00
N GLN A 18 -6.97 -25.18 -2.09
CA GLN A 18 -7.08 -24.12 -1.09
C GLN A 18 -5.86 -24.06 -0.17
N ALA A 19 -5.37 -25.22 0.29
CA ALA A 19 -4.16 -25.30 1.11
C ALA A 19 -2.91 -24.87 0.32
N ALA A 20 -2.77 -25.31 -0.93
CA ALA A 20 -1.66 -24.94 -1.80
C ALA A 20 -1.65 -23.43 -2.10
N MET A 21 -2.81 -22.85 -2.40
CA MET A 21 -2.99 -21.42 -2.59
C MET A 21 -2.60 -20.65 -1.34
N LEU A 22 -3.12 -21.04 -0.17
CA LEU A 22 -2.80 -20.39 1.09
C LEU A 22 -1.28 -20.35 1.32
N VAL A 23 -0.60 -21.50 1.24
CA VAL A 23 0.85 -21.58 1.41
C VAL A 23 1.59 -20.69 0.40
N LEU A 24 1.21 -20.75 -0.88
CA LEU A 24 1.83 -19.95 -1.93
C LEU A 24 1.69 -18.45 -1.65
N PHE A 25 0.48 -17.97 -1.36
CA PHE A 25 0.22 -16.55 -1.15
C PHE A 25 0.75 -16.04 0.18
N THR A 26 0.77 -16.85 1.24
CA THR A 26 1.44 -16.52 2.51
C THR A 26 2.95 -16.34 2.33
N ILE A 27 3.58 -17.01 1.35
CA ILE A 27 5.00 -16.80 1.01
C ILE A 27 5.17 -15.59 0.07
N LEU A 28 4.31 -15.44 -0.94
CA LEU A 28 4.43 -14.36 -1.92
C LEU A 28 4.16 -12.97 -1.34
N TYR A 29 3.14 -12.83 -0.48
CA TYR A 29 2.76 -11.54 0.09
C TYR A 29 3.93 -10.85 0.84
N PRO A 30 4.59 -11.51 1.80
CA PRO A 30 5.75 -10.93 2.46
C PRO A 30 6.87 -10.57 1.48
N VAL A 31 7.16 -11.41 0.48
CA VAL A 31 8.24 -11.15 -0.48
C VAL A 31 7.96 -9.91 -1.33
N ILE A 32 6.70 -9.68 -1.70
CA ILE A 32 6.30 -8.53 -2.51
C ILE A 32 6.16 -7.28 -1.64
N SER A 33 5.53 -7.39 -0.47
CA SER A 33 5.38 -6.28 0.48
C SER A 33 6.68 -5.86 1.17
N SER A 34 7.72 -6.70 1.15
CA SER A 34 9.07 -6.35 1.62
C SER A 34 9.79 -5.37 0.70
N ARG A 35 9.27 -5.10 -0.50
CA ARG A 35 9.81 -4.04 -1.37
C ARG A 35 9.24 -2.71 -0.91
N GLU A 36 9.90 -2.12 0.08
CA GLU A 36 9.63 -0.75 0.51
C GLU A 36 9.92 0.20 -0.64
N GLY A 37 9.07 1.21 -0.81
CA GLY A 37 9.22 2.21 -1.84
C GLY A 37 8.51 3.49 -1.46
N ILE A 38 8.65 4.50 -2.32
CA ILE A 38 7.92 5.75 -2.23
C ILE A 38 7.00 5.84 -3.43
N LEU A 39 5.82 6.43 -3.22
CA LEU A 39 4.97 6.85 -4.33
C LEU A 39 5.46 8.23 -4.80
N TYR A 40 5.74 8.37 -6.09
CA TYR A 40 6.01 9.66 -6.72
C TYR A 40 5.10 9.81 -7.93
N ARG A 41 4.11 10.70 -7.83
CA ARG A 41 3.02 10.83 -8.81
C ARG A 41 2.36 9.46 -9.02
N ASP A 42 2.24 8.99 -10.26
CA ASP A 42 1.67 7.68 -10.60
C ASP A 42 2.70 6.52 -10.56
N ALA A 43 3.93 6.76 -10.10
CA ALA A 43 5.01 5.77 -10.10
C ALA A 43 5.40 5.29 -8.70
N PHE A 44 5.43 3.97 -8.51
CA PHE A 44 6.01 3.35 -7.33
C PHE A 44 7.53 3.16 -7.51
N LEU A 45 8.32 3.87 -6.72
CA LEU A 45 9.77 3.82 -6.75
C LEU A 45 10.28 2.95 -5.61
N VAL A 46 10.91 1.83 -5.96
CA VAL A 46 11.41 0.85 -4.98
C VAL A 46 12.69 1.39 -4.34
N ARG A 47 12.74 1.35 -3.01
CA ARG A 47 13.92 1.69 -2.21
C ARG A 47 14.97 0.58 -2.34
N SER A 48 16.20 0.99 -2.55
CA SER A 48 17.40 0.16 -2.53
C SER A 48 18.51 0.95 -1.86
N GLU A 49 19.27 0.33 -0.96
CA GLU A 49 20.47 0.95 -0.41
C GLU A 49 21.70 0.44 -1.16
N GLU A 50 22.48 1.37 -1.71
CA GLU A 50 23.69 1.08 -2.47
C GLU A 50 24.80 2.03 -1.97
N ASP A 51 25.91 1.47 -1.48
CA ASP A 51 27.08 2.23 -0.99
C ASP A 51 26.78 3.32 0.07
N GLY A 52 25.76 3.11 0.91
CA GLY A 52 25.33 4.07 1.94
C GLY A 52 24.46 5.22 1.42
N LEU A 53 24.10 5.20 0.14
CA LEU A 53 23.11 6.06 -0.49
C LEU A 53 21.77 5.32 -0.56
N THR A 54 20.68 6.03 -0.30
CA THR A 54 19.33 5.49 -0.48
C THR A 54 18.84 5.83 -1.88
N ARG A 55 18.66 4.82 -2.73
CA ARG A 55 18.18 4.95 -4.09
C ARG A 55 16.72 4.52 -4.20
N TYR A 56 15.88 5.34 -4.81
CA TYR A 56 14.50 5.02 -5.12
C TYR A 56 14.34 4.95 -6.64
N ALA A 57 14.09 3.76 -7.18
CA ALA A 57 14.05 3.53 -8.63
C ALA A 57 12.71 2.95 -9.09
N GLY A 58 12.21 3.44 -10.22
CA GLY A 58 10.99 2.93 -10.84
C GLY A 58 10.78 3.47 -12.24
N ARG A 59 9.53 3.41 -12.72
CA ARG A 59 9.16 3.90 -14.06
C ARG A 59 8.06 4.95 -13.97
N LEU A 60 8.36 6.15 -14.45
CA LEU A 60 7.42 7.25 -14.60
C LEU A 60 7.19 7.48 -16.09
N GLU A 61 5.94 7.36 -16.56
CA GLU A 61 5.58 7.52 -17.98
C GLU A 61 6.43 6.64 -18.94
N GLY A 62 6.85 5.46 -18.49
CA GLY A 62 7.70 4.55 -19.26
C GLY A 62 9.20 4.92 -19.29
N ARG A 63 9.60 6.02 -18.68
CA ARG A 63 11.00 6.43 -18.48
C ARG A 63 11.50 5.95 -17.13
N GLU A 64 12.79 5.63 -17.04
CA GLU A 64 13.41 5.26 -15.77
C GLU A 64 13.50 6.50 -14.87
N ALA A 65 12.90 6.43 -13.68
CA ALA A 65 12.93 7.50 -12.69
C ALA A 65 13.74 7.02 -11.48
N VAL A 66 14.79 7.75 -11.13
CA VAL A 66 15.72 7.41 -10.05
C VAL A 66 15.94 8.62 -9.18
N PHE A 67 15.60 8.51 -7.90
CA PHE A 67 16.06 9.45 -6.88
C PHE A 67 17.20 8.80 -6.10
N THR A 68 18.25 9.55 -5.84
CA THR A 68 19.34 9.13 -4.97
C THR A 68 19.44 10.14 -3.83
N VAL A 69 19.34 9.66 -2.61
CA VAL A 69 19.35 10.45 -1.39
C VAL A 69 20.59 10.09 -0.58
N SER A 70 21.41 11.09 -0.27
CA SER A 70 22.58 10.94 0.60
C SER A 70 22.19 11.11 2.07
N PRO A 71 22.93 10.52 3.02
CA PRO A 71 22.72 10.74 4.44
C PRO A 71 22.88 12.21 4.87
N ALA A 72 23.55 13.03 4.05
CA ALA A 72 23.73 14.45 4.28
C ALA A 72 22.55 15.31 3.80
N GLY A 73 21.50 14.69 3.22
CA GLY A 73 20.32 15.40 2.71
C GLY A 73 20.45 15.89 1.26
N GLU A 74 21.46 15.41 0.52
CA GLU A 74 21.62 15.69 -0.91
C GLU A 74 20.75 14.73 -1.73
N VAL A 75 19.97 15.27 -2.66
CA VAL A 75 19.06 14.52 -3.52
C VAL A 75 19.35 14.80 -4.98
N THR A 76 19.60 13.76 -5.76
CA THR A 76 19.67 13.85 -7.23
C THR A 76 18.51 13.11 -7.84
N TYR A 77 17.87 13.71 -8.85
CA TYR A 77 16.77 13.08 -9.57
C TYR A 77 17.13 12.88 -11.04
N GLN A 78 16.93 11.67 -11.55
CA GLN A 78 17.13 11.32 -12.95
C GLN A 78 15.84 10.77 -13.54
N LEU A 79 15.42 11.33 -14.67
CA LEU A 79 14.27 10.87 -15.46
C LEU A 79 14.71 10.55 -16.89
N GLY A 80 15.02 9.29 -17.15
CA GLY A 80 15.62 8.85 -18.41
C GLY A 80 17.01 9.48 -18.60
N GLU A 81 17.15 10.32 -19.62
CA GLU A 81 18.40 11.06 -19.89
C GLU A 81 18.45 12.44 -19.20
N ALA A 82 17.32 12.93 -18.68
CA ALA A 82 17.28 14.20 -17.96
C ALA A 82 17.75 14.03 -16.52
N ALA A 83 18.61 14.93 -16.06
CA ALA A 83 19.10 15.00 -14.69
C ALA A 83 18.68 16.33 -14.05
N TYR A 84 18.26 16.26 -12.79
CA TYR A 84 17.74 17.35 -11.98
C TYR A 84 18.47 17.39 -10.64
N GLY A 85 18.72 18.60 -10.13
CA GLY A 85 19.55 18.83 -8.95
C GLY A 85 21.05 18.99 -9.28
N PRO A 86 21.94 18.88 -8.29
CA PRO A 86 21.70 18.35 -6.94
C PRO A 86 20.85 19.29 -6.08
N TYR A 87 19.86 18.72 -5.40
CA TYR A 87 19.09 19.40 -4.37
C TYR A 87 19.72 19.12 -3.01
N THR A 88 19.77 20.11 -2.12
CA THR A 88 20.23 19.92 -0.75
C THR A 88 19.14 20.32 0.22
N VAL A 89 18.78 19.42 1.13
CA VAL A 89 17.82 19.66 2.19
C VAL A 89 18.56 19.70 3.52
N ALA A 90 18.47 20.84 4.22
CA ALA A 90 19.09 21.04 5.52
C ALA A 90 18.03 21.45 6.57
N LEU A 91 18.23 20.98 7.80
CA LEU A 91 17.46 21.46 8.96
C LEU A 91 18.08 22.79 9.43
N ASP A 92 17.30 23.86 9.40
CA ASP A 92 17.68 25.17 9.92
C ASP A 92 16.60 25.68 10.89
N PRO A 93 16.76 25.47 12.21
CA PRO A 93 15.82 25.96 13.21
C PRO A 93 15.61 27.48 13.20
N SER A 94 16.56 28.26 12.64
CA SER A 94 16.43 29.70 12.53
C SER A 94 15.45 30.14 11.42
N ALA A 95 15.13 29.24 10.49
CA ALA A 95 14.19 29.47 9.40
C ALA A 95 12.71 29.40 9.84
N VAL A 96 12.43 29.05 11.10
CA VAL A 96 11.05 29.04 11.61
C VAL A 96 10.55 30.50 11.74
N PRO A 97 9.41 30.87 11.11
CA PRO A 97 8.88 32.21 11.20
C PRO A 97 8.51 32.58 12.65
N GLN A 98 8.95 33.77 13.09
CA GLN A 98 8.68 34.27 14.44
C GLN A 98 7.30 34.90 14.52
N GLY A 99 6.50 34.50 15.52
CA GLY A 99 5.16 35.04 15.75
C GLY A 99 4.07 34.45 14.87
N HIS A 100 4.35 33.33 14.18
CA HIS A 100 3.36 32.56 13.45
C HIS A 100 2.59 31.64 14.42
N GLU A 101 1.30 31.39 14.17
CA GLU A 101 0.48 30.55 15.07
C GLU A 101 1.01 29.11 15.23
N LEU A 102 1.83 28.67 14.27
CA LEU A 102 2.41 27.33 14.20
C LEU A 102 3.90 27.27 14.57
N THR A 103 4.51 28.37 15.04
CA THR A 103 5.96 28.44 15.35
C THR A 103 6.44 27.28 16.23
N ASP A 104 5.63 26.83 17.20
CA ASP A 104 6.00 25.75 18.14
C ASP A 104 5.96 24.33 17.54
N VAL A 105 5.31 24.15 16.38
CA VAL A 105 5.12 22.83 15.73
C VAL A 105 5.82 22.73 14.37
N LEU A 106 6.35 23.84 13.85
CA LEU A 106 7.06 23.89 12.57
C LEU A 106 8.50 23.42 12.72
N THR A 107 8.97 22.63 11.75
CA THR A 107 10.38 22.27 11.62
C THR A 107 11.04 23.25 10.64
N GLY A 108 12.05 23.98 11.09
CA GLY A 108 12.79 24.92 10.22
C GLY A 108 13.67 24.16 9.22
N VAL A 109 13.53 24.51 7.94
CA VAL A 109 14.18 23.82 6.82
C VAL A 109 14.66 24.80 5.76
N GLU A 110 15.73 24.42 5.08
CA GLU A 110 16.26 25.08 3.88
C GLU A 110 16.40 24.04 2.77
N VAL A 111 15.87 24.35 1.59
CA VAL A 111 15.99 23.55 0.37
C VAL A 111 16.69 24.37 -0.70
N ARG A 112 17.77 23.82 -1.25
CA ARG A 112 18.59 24.47 -2.27
C ARG A 112 18.69 23.61 -3.52
N GLU A 113 18.85 24.24 -4.67
CA GLU A 113 19.29 23.61 -5.92
C GLU A 113 20.66 24.18 -6.28
N GLY A 114 21.72 23.39 -6.07
CA GLY A 114 23.09 23.90 -6.09
C GLY A 114 23.28 25.09 -5.12
N ASP A 115 23.56 26.27 -5.68
CA ASP A 115 23.76 27.50 -4.89
C ASP A 115 22.46 28.30 -4.65
N GLU A 116 21.38 28.02 -5.38
CA GLU A 116 20.11 28.75 -5.33
C GLU A 116 19.23 28.22 -4.18
N ILE A 117 18.64 29.13 -3.40
CA ILE A 117 17.69 28.78 -2.33
C ILE A 117 16.30 28.70 -2.95
N LEU A 118 15.74 27.49 -3.03
CA LEU A 118 14.39 27.25 -3.50
C LEU A 118 13.36 27.54 -2.42
N PHE A 119 13.69 27.22 -1.16
CA PHE A 119 12.81 27.44 -0.01
C PHE A 119 13.59 27.58 1.27
N ARG A 120 13.14 28.48 2.15
CA ARG A 120 13.65 28.63 3.51
C ARG A 120 12.48 29.04 4.40
N GLY A 121 12.16 28.22 5.40
CA GLY A 121 10.96 28.42 6.20
C GLY A 121 10.65 27.28 7.17
N GLY A 122 9.44 27.31 7.72
CA GLY A 122 8.86 26.24 8.52
C GLY A 122 8.12 25.21 7.68
N TRP A 123 8.34 23.94 7.99
CA TRP A 123 7.67 22.79 7.39
C TRP A 123 6.87 22.01 8.44
N TYR A 124 5.63 21.66 8.09
CA TYR A 124 4.78 20.79 8.90
C TYR A 124 4.34 19.57 8.06
N PRO A 125 4.72 18.33 8.44
CA PRO A 125 4.48 17.14 7.62
C PRO A 125 3.10 16.49 7.78
N TYR A 126 2.32 16.82 8.82
CA TYR A 126 1.15 16.01 9.20
C TYR A 126 -0.17 16.51 8.61
N GLY A 127 -0.97 15.60 8.02
CA GLY A 127 -2.33 15.86 7.55
C GLY A 127 -2.38 16.73 6.30
N PHE A 128 -2.32 18.05 6.49
CA PHE A 128 -2.17 19.03 5.42
C PHE A 128 -0.73 19.53 5.47
N SER A 129 0.14 19.02 4.59
CA SER A 129 1.53 19.48 4.60
C SER A 129 1.55 20.98 4.34
N ARG A 130 2.18 21.76 5.22
CA ARG A 130 2.22 23.23 5.11
C ARG A 130 3.66 23.70 5.01
N LEU A 131 3.91 24.59 4.06
CA LEU A 131 5.15 25.34 3.93
C LEU A 131 4.87 26.79 4.31
N VAL A 132 5.63 27.31 5.27
CA VAL A 132 5.52 28.69 5.72
C VAL A 132 6.88 29.34 5.56
N TRP A 133 6.96 30.38 4.74
CA TRP A 133 8.18 31.15 4.51
C TRP A 133 8.62 31.87 5.80
N GLU A 134 9.91 32.26 5.87
CA GLU A 134 10.45 33.04 7.01
C GLU A 134 9.67 34.34 7.30
N ASP A 135 9.07 34.94 6.27
CA ASP A 135 8.26 36.16 6.37
C ASP A 135 6.82 35.91 6.84
N GLY A 136 6.49 34.66 7.19
CA GLY A 136 5.16 34.25 7.65
C GLY A 136 4.14 34.08 6.53
N ARG A 137 4.55 34.16 5.26
CA ARG A 137 3.66 33.81 4.13
C ARG A 137 3.50 32.30 4.07
N GLU A 138 2.27 31.82 4.09
CA GLU A 138 1.99 30.42 3.78
C GLU A 138 2.04 30.22 2.27
N GLU A 139 2.81 29.24 1.83
CA GLU A 139 2.72 28.75 0.45
C GLU A 139 1.49 27.86 0.38
N ASN A 140 0.56 28.18 -0.51
CA ASN A 140 -0.76 27.55 -0.57
C ASN A 140 -0.71 26.17 -1.27
N THR A 141 0.34 25.40 -0.98
CA THR A 141 0.55 24.04 -1.48
C THR A 141 -0.25 23.08 -0.63
N LEU A 142 -1.57 23.07 -0.85
CA LEU A 142 -2.50 22.17 -0.18
C LEU A 142 -2.28 20.74 -0.68
N SER A 143 -1.15 20.09 -0.37
CA SER A 143 -1.01 18.64 -0.65
C SER A 143 -1.75 17.88 0.44
N VAL A 144 -2.84 17.21 0.06
CA VAL A 144 -3.60 16.33 0.94
C VAL A 144 -3.33 14.91 0.52
N SER A 145 -2.43 14.26 1.24
CA SER A 145 -2.13 12.85 1.08
C SER A 145 -3.14 12.02 1.87
N VAL A 146 -4.11 11.42 1.20
CA VAL A 146 -5.04 10.45 1.81
C VAL A 146 -4.51 9.05 1.55
N SER A 147 -4.10 8.37 2.63
CA SER A 147 -3.77 6.94 2.55
C SER A 147 -5.05 6.12 2.67
N ALA A 148 -5.47 5.51 1.56
CA ALA A 148 -6.60 4.58 1.51
C ALA A 148 -6.14 3.28 0.84
N GLY A 149 -6.22 2.16 1.56
CA GLY A 149 -5.93 0.83 1.00
C GLY A 149 -4.45 0.56 0.67
N GLY A 150 -3.51 1.35 1.20
CA GLY A 150 -2.09 1.24 0.88
C GLY A 150 -1.65 2.12 -0.29
N GLU A 151 -2.55 2.89 -0.89
CA GLU A 151 -2.24 3.95 -1.86
C GLU A 151 -2.38 5.32 -1.19
N THR A 152 -1.38 6.17 -1.37
CA THR A 152 -1.43 7.56 -0.92
C THR A 152 -1.88 8.41 -2.10
N TYR A 153 -3.09 8.96 -2.03
CA TYR A 153 -3.62 9.88 -3.03
C TYR A 153 -3.30 11.31 -2.63
N ASP A 154 -2.54 12.03 -3.45
CA ASP A 154 -2.47 13.50 -3.36
C ASP A 154 -3.75 14.06 -4.01
N LEU A 155 -4.73 14.46 -3.19
CA LEU A 155 -6.07 14.88 -3.63
C LEU A 155 -6.10 16.25 -4.33
N PHE A 156 -4.99 16.98 -4.29
CA PHE A 156 -4.84 18.28 -4.93
C PHE A 156 -3.55 18.21 -5.75
N GLU A 157 -3.67 18.33 -7.07
CA GLU A 157 -2.51 18.53 -7.93
C GLU A 157 -1.76 19.77 -7.41
N GLU A 158 -0.50 19.59 -7.04
CA GLU A 158 0.39 20.72 -6.79
C GLU A 158 0.43 21.58 -8.06
N GLU A 159 0.25 22.89 -7.88
CA GLU A 159 0.34 23.87 -8.95
C GLU A 159 1.70 23.71 -9.62
N LYS A 160 1.70 23.32 -10.90
CA LYS A 160 2.91 23.03 -11.68
C LYS A 160 3.88 24.20 -11.54
N ALA A 161 5.10 23.92 -11.09
CA ALA A 161 6.19 24.88 -11.19
C ALA A 161 6.28 25.37 -12.65
N GLU A 162 6.22 26.69 -12.85
CA GLU A 162 6.15 27.36 -14.15
C GLU A 162 7.41 27.10 -15.03
N THR A 163 8.46 26.53 -14.42
CA THR A 163 9.83 26.47 -14.98
C THR A 163 10.24 25.09 -15.51
N ASP A 164 9.67 23.97 -15.04
CA ASP A 164 9.76 22.64 -15.67
C ASP A 164 8.73 21.67 -15.02
N PRO A 165 7.76 21.11 -15.77
CA PRO A 165 6.76 20.18 -15.22
C PRO A 165 7.35 18.85 -14.70
N ASN A 166 8.60 18.51 -15.02
CA ASN A 166 9.24 17.28 -14.58
C ASN A 166 10.13 17.47 -13.33
N ALA A 167 10.40 18.70 -12.90
CA ALA A 167 11.18 18.95 -11.70
C ALA A 167 10.41 18.50 -10.43
N PRO A 168 11.10 18.00 -9.41
CA PRO A 168 10.49 17.63 -8.14
C PRO A 168 10.14 18.88 -7.31
N THR A 169 8.98 18.87 -6.66
CA THR A 169 8.54 19.96 -5.77
C THR A 169 9.33 19.96 -4.46
N VAL A 170 9.51 21.13 -3.86
CA VAL A 170 10.11 21.32 -2.53
C VAL A 170 9.42 20.46 -1.46
N SER A 171 8.09 20.42 -1.45
CA SER A 171 7.29 19.58 -0.52
C SER A 171 7.68 18.11 -0.60
N PHE A 172 7.84 17.59 -1.82
CA PHE A 172 8.22 16.19 -2.05
C PHE A 172 9.67 15.93 -1.61
N LEU A 173 10.60 16.83 -1.91
CA LEU A 173 12.00 16.72 -1.45
C LEU A 173 12.10 16.69 0.08
N LEU A 174 11.32 17.54 0.77
CA LEU A 174 11.26 17.55 2.23
C LEU A 174 10.67 16.26 2.81
N LYS A 175 9.53 15.79 2.27
CA LYS A 175 8.97 14.49 2.66
C LYS A 175 9.96 13.37 2.41
N LEU A 176 10.63 13.34 1.25
CA LEU A 176 11.59 12.30 0.88
C LEU A 176 12.79 12.22 1.83
N VAL A 177 13.36 13.36 2.23
CA VAL A 177 14.57 13.39 3.07
C VAL A 177 14.24 13.27 4.56
N LEU A 178 13.22 13.99 5.04
CA LEU A 178 12.96 14.15 6.47
C LEU A 178 11.91 13.19 7.02
N ALA A 179 10.96 12.75 6.19
CA ALA A 179 9.88 11.84 6.61
C ALA A 179 9.41 10.94 5.44
N PRO A 180 10.28 10.05 4.93
CA PRO A 180 9.92 9.22 3.79
C PRO A 180 8.73 8.31 4.14
N GLU A 181 7.59 8.52 3.48
CA GLU A 181 6.46 7.61 3.58
C GLU A 181 6.80 6.33 2.81
N LEU A 182 7.27 5.32 3.54
CA LEU A 182 7.52 4.00 2.97
C LEU A 182 6.18 3.30 2.77
N THR A 183 5.72 3.27 1.52
CA THR A 183 4.53 2.54 1.14
C THR A 183 4.89 1.09 0.81
N HIS A 184 4.08 0.14 1.28
CA HIS A 184 4.22 -1.27 0.93
C HIS A 184 3.34 -1.61 -0.28
N ARG A 185 3.89 -2.34 -1.25
CA ARG A 185 3.06 -2.98 -2.29
C ARG A 185 2.28 -4.15 -1.71
N GLY A 186 1.01 -4.26 -2.10
CA GLY A 186 0.13 -5.36 -1.72
C GLY A 186 -0.85 -4.97 -0.63
N GLN A 187 -2.13 -4.95 -0.99
CA GLN A 187 -3.21 -4.71 -0.05
C GLN A 187 -3.42 -5.92 0.89
N TRP A 188 -3.02 -5.75 2.15
CA TRP A 188 -3.19 -6.77 3.20
C TRP A 188 -4.65 -7.11 3.48
N ASP A 189 -5.58 -6.15 3.30
CA ASP A 189 -7.01 -6.38 3.50
C ASP A 189 -7.54 -7.49 2.59
N LEU A 190 -7.10 -7.51 1.33
CA LEU A 190 -7.49 -8.52 0.35
C LEU A 190 -6.84 -9.88 0.62
N TYR A 191 -5.63 -9.91 1.20
CA TYR A 191 -5.05 -11.13 1.74
C TYR A 191 -5.91 -11.71 2.87
N PHE A 192 -6.32 -10.87 3.82
CA PHE A 192 -7.17 -11.31 4.94
C PHE A 192 -8.54 -11.79 4.45
N LEU A 193 -9.13 -11.13 3.45
CA LEU A 193 -10.36 -11.57 2.81
C LEU A 193 -10.18 -12.94 2.13
N GLY A 194 -9.08 -13.14 1.41
CA GLY A 194 -8.73 -14.43 0.79
C GLY A 194 -8.52 -15.54 1.84
N LEU A 195 -7.86 -15.21 2.96
CA LEU A 195 -7.67 -16.11 4.09
C LEU A 195 -9.00 -16.52 4.73
N LEU A 196 -9.89 -15.54 4.96
CA LEU A 196 -11.22 -15.78 5.49
C LEU A 196 -12.04 -16.68 4.56
N CYS A 197 -12.04 -16.39 3.25
CA CYS A 197 -12.74 -17.20 2.26
C CYS A 197 -12.17 -18.64 2.19
N THR A 198 -10.85 -18.79 2.31
CA THR A 198 -10.20 -20.10 2.36
C THR A 198 -10.63 -20.89 3.59
N ALA A 199 -10.62 -20.25 4.77
CA ALA A 199 -11.07 -20.87 6.01
C ALA A 199 -12.56 -21.25 5.97
N MET A 200 -13.41 -20.36 5.45
CA MET A 200 -14.85 -20.61 5.27
C MET A 200 -15.10 -21.75 4.28
N GLY A 201 -14.39 -21.78 3.14
CA GLY A 201 -14.48 -22.87 2.18
C GLY A 201 -14.07 -24.21 2.79
N ALA A 202 -12.94 -24.26 3.50
CA ALA A 202 -12.49 -25.48 4.18
C ALA A 202 -13.47 -25.94 5.26
N ALA A 203 -13.99 -25.02 6.08
CA ALA A 203 -14.99 -25.31 7.10
C ALA A 203 -16.30 -25.82 6.47
N SER A 204 -16.76 -25.20 5.38
CA SER A 204 -17.99 -25.60 4.68
C SER A 204 -17.89 -27.00 4.07
N ILE A 205 -16.69 -27.45 3.67
CA ILE A 205 -16.45 -28.82 3.21
C ILE A 205 -16.41 -29.78 4.40
N TRP A 206 -15.70 -29.41 5.48
CA TRP A 206 -15.42 -30.33 6.59
C TRP A 206 -16.61 -30.51 7.55
N PHE A 207 -17.47 -29.49 7.63
CA PHE A 207 -18.67 -29.44 8.45
C PHE A 207 -19.96 -29.43 7.61
N ALA A 208 -19.91 -29.85 6.35
CA ALA A 208 -21.06 -29.81 5.43
C ALA A 208 -22.37 -30.34 6.06
N ASP A 209 -22.33 -31.53 6.66
CA ASP A 209 -23.51 -32.13 7.29
C ASP A 209 -23.90 -31.46 8.61
N ALA A 210 -22.92 -30.97 9.37
CA ALA A 210 -23.18 -30.27 10.62
C ALA A 210 -23.83 -28.90 10.38
N LEU A 211 -23.37 -28.16 9.35
CA LEU A 211 -23.96 -26.89 8.94
C LEU A 211 -25.39 -27.07 8.42
N PHE A 212 -25.63 -28.11 7.62
CA PHE A 212 -26.96 -28.45 7.15
C PHE A 212 -27.94 -28.74 8.30
N ARG A 213 -27.54 -29.61 9.24
CA ARG A 213 -28.38 -29.93 10.42
C ARG A 213 -28.54 -28.73 11.34
N HIS A 214 -27.51 -27.90 11.47
CA HIS A 214 -27.57 -26.67 12.22
C HIS A 214 -28.58 -25.68 11.65
N ASN A 215 -28.65 -25.53 10.32
CA ASN A 215 -29.67 -24.68 9.70
C ASN A 215 -31.06 -25.27 9.88
N LEU A 216 -31.20 -26.58 9.74
CA LEU A 216 -32.49 -27.27 9.90
C LEU A 216 -33.03 -27.25 11.32
N ARG A 217 -32.19 -27.14 12.36
CA ARG A 217 -32.65 -27.10 13.77
C ARG A 217 -33.60 -25.92 14.07
N PHE A 218 -33.57 -24.89 13.24
CA PHE A 218 -34.45 -23.72 13.36
C PHE A 218 -35.78 -23.91 12.60
N LEU A 219 -35.87 -24.92 11.74
CA LEU A 219 -37.00 -25.15 10.84
C LEU A 219 -37.80 -26.40 11.23
N ILE A 220 -37.13 -27.44 11.76
CA ILE A 220 -37.74 -28.75 12.05
C ILE A 220 -37.34 -29.27 13.43
N ARG A 221 -38.24 -30.06 14.05
CA ARG A 221 -38.05 -30.64 15.39
C ARG A 221 -36.92 -31.68 15.44
N ASP A 222 -36.78 -32.52 14.41
CA ASP A 222 -35.82 -33.63 14.37
C ASP A 222 -34.85 -33.52 13.18
N PRO A 223 -33.87 -32.59 13.23
CA PRO A 223 -32.95 -32.36 12.12
C PRO A 223 -31.96 -33.50 11.87
N GLU A 224 -31.67 -34.34 12.87
CA GLU A 224 -30.71 -35.44 12.76
C GLU A 224 -31.16 -36.58 11.85
N ARG A 225 -32.46 -36.67 11.55
CA ARG A 225 -33.03 -37.70 10.65
C ARG A 225 -33.24 -37.21 9.22
N ALA A 226 -32.93 -35.95 8.94
CA ALA A 226 -33.15 -35.35 7.64
C ALA A 226 -32.03 -35.73 6.66
N GLU A 227 -32.41 -36.26 5.50
CA GLU A 227 -31.48 -36.49 4.39
C GLU A 227 -31.38 -35.24 3.49
N PRO A 228 -30.18 -34.87 3.02
CA PRO A 228 -30.02 -33.74 2.11
C PRO A 228 -30.72 -33.98 0.77
N SER A 229 -31.45 -32.97 0.29
CA SER A 229 -32.00 -33.00 -1.06
C SER A 229 -30.91 -32.86 -2.14
N GLU A 230 -31.22 -33.21 -3.38
CA GLU A 230 -30.28 -33.01 -4.51
C GLU A 230 -29.92 -31.53 -4.70
N TRP A 231 -30.88 -30.63 -4.50
CA TRP A 231 -30.65 -29.19 -4.54
C TRP A 231 -29.63 -28.73 -3.49
N GLU A 232 -29.73 -29.27 -2.28
CA GLU A 232 -28.79 -28.99 -1.20
C GLU A 232 -27.39 -29.56 -1.49
N LEU A 233 -27.30 -30.76 -2.08
CA LEU A 233 -26.01 -31.31 -2.51
C LEU A 233 -25.37 -30.49 -3.62
N PHE A 234 -26.18 -29.91 -4.51
CA PHE A 234 -25.74 -28.99 -5.54
C PHE A 234 -25.27 -27.66 -4.95
N SER A 235 -26.06 -27.04 -4.07
CA SER A 235 -25.75 -25.75 -3.44
C SER A 235 -24.42 -25.83 -2.67
N ARG A 236 -24.18 -26.92 -1.92
CA ARG A 236 -22.91 -27.17 -1.22
C ARG A 236 -21.72 -27.11 -2.18
N LYS A 237 -21.78 -27.84 -3.29
CA LYS A 237 -20.70 -27.87 -4.28
C LYS A 237 -20.50 -26.50 -4.92
N ALA A 238 -21.58 -25.80 -5.25
CA ALA A 238 -21.53 -24.45 -5.79
C ALA A 238 -20.87 -23.47 -4.81
N SER A 239 -21.23 -23.52 -3.52
CA SER A 239 -20.60 -22.71 -2.47
C SER A 239 -19.12 -23.01 -2.31
N TRP A 240 -18.71 -24.29 -2.36
CA TRP A 240 -17.28 -24.65 -2.27
C TRP A 240 -16.47 -24.08 -3.43
N CYS A 241 -17.00 -24.19 -4.65
CA CYS A 241 -16.37 -23.59 -5.83
C CYS A 241 -16.33 -22.06 -5.72
N PHE A 242 -17.42 -21.44 -5.26
CA PHE A 242 -17.51 -19.99 -5.08
C PHE A 242 -16.47 -19.48 -4.08
N PHE A 243 -16.38 -20.05 -2.87
CA PHE A 243 -15.39 -19.64 -1.88
C PHE A 243 -13.95 -19.85 -2.36
N THR A 244 -13.69 -20.93 -3.13
CA THR A 244 -12.37 -21.19 -3.70
C THR A 244 -12.02 -20.15 -4.77
N ALA A 245 -12.95 -19.82 -5.67
CA ALA A 245 -12.75 -18.82 -6.71
C ALA A 245 -12.60 -17.41 -6.12
N LEU A 246 -13.43 -17.05 -5.14
CA LEU A 246 -13.36 -15.77 -4.45
C LEU A 246 -12.04 -15.62 -3.70
N ALA A 247 -11.59 -16.67 -2.99
CA ALA A 247 -10.29 -16.64 -2.33
C ALA A 247 -9.14 -16.40 -3.32
N LEU A 248 -9.15 -17.12 -4.47
CA LEU A 248 -8.14 -16.92 -5.51
C LEU A 248 -8.16 -15.50 -6.06
N PHE A 249 -9.35 -14.99 -6.36
CA PHE A 249 -9.51 -13.63 -6.86
C PHE A 249 -8.98 -12.61 -5.85
N SER A 250 -9.35 -12.73 -4.57
CA SER A 250 -8.88 -11.81 -3.52
C SER A 250 -7.35 -11.85 -3.38
N TYR A 251 -6.74 -13.03 -3.38
CA TYR A 251 -5.28 -13.16 -3.30
C TYR A 251 -4.56 -12.56 -4.51
N LEU A 252 -5.11 -12.73 -5.72
CA LEU A 252 -4.52 -12.14 -6.93
C LEU A 252 -4.71 -10.63 -6.96
N ALA A 253 -5.91 -10.15 -6.65
CA ALA A 253 -6.23 -8.73 -6.64
C ALA A 253 -5.35 -7.97 -5.64
N GLY A 254 -5.23 -8.45 -4.40
CA GLY A 254 -4.42 -7.77 -3.40
C GLY A 254 -2.91 -7.94 -3.55
N LEU A 255 -2.46 -8.78 -4.49
CA LEU A 255 -1.05 -8.86 -4.86
C LEU A 255 -0.73 -7.92 -6.04
N LEU A 256 -1.74 -7.56 -6.84
CA LEU A 256 -1.63 -6.67 -7.99
C LEU A 256 -1.89 -5.20 -7.64
N LEU A 257 -2.71 -4.98 -6.60
CA LEU A 257 -2.98 -3.68 -5.96
C LEU A 257 -2.01 -3.53 -4.76
#